data_AF-A0A935MEI6-F1
#
_entry.id   AF-A0A935MEI6-F1
#
_cell.length_a   1.000
_cell.length_b   1.000
_cell.length_c   1.000
_cell.angle_alpha   90.00
_cell.angle_beta   90.00
_cell.angle_gamma   90.00
#
_symmetry.space_group_name_H-M   'P 1'
#
loop_
_entity.id
_entity.type
_entity.pdbx_description
1 polymer ?
#
loop_
_entity_poly.entity_id
_entity_poly.type
_entity_poly.pdbx_seq_one_letter_code
_entity_poly.pdbx_strand_id
1 'polypeptide(L)'
;MPHYCPACGEDLQREVGFYYGAMMISHATTTLIAVIVHFTVFHFYGWEIAPNLIALLTVLVVLMPVIFRTSRAIWINMFSKYDPKAIENKIDRSNAKGDYHR
;
A
#
# COMPACT_ATOMS: atom_id res chain seq x y z
N MET A 1 -9.38 11.00 -17.50
CA MET A 1 -8.31 10.08 -17.05
C MET A 1 -8.30 8.91 -18.02
N PRO A 2 -7.22 8.67 -18.76
CA PRO A 2 -7.14 7.49 -19.63
C PRO A 2 -7.14 6.23 -18.76
N HIS A 3 -8.02 5.27 -19.07
CA HIS A 3 -8.10 3.98 -18.36
C HIS A 3 -6.85 3.12 -18.55
N TYR A 4 -6.11 3.36 -19.63
CA TYR A 4 -4.92 2.60 -20.00
C TYR A 4 -3.75 3.55 -20.23
N CYS A 5 -2.55 3.10 -19.86
CA CYS A 5 -1.33 3.84 -20.17
C CYS A 5 -1.12 3.89 -21.71
N PRO A 6 -0.98 5.07 -22.33
CA PRO A 6 -0.80 5.19 -23.78
C PRO A 6 0.55 4.62 -24.29
N ALA A 7 1.55 4.47 -23.41
CA ALA A 7 2.87 3.95 -23.78
C ALA A 7 2.99 2.43 -23.66
N CYS A 8 2.22 1.79 -22.77
CA CYS A 8 2.37 0.35 -22.50
C CYS A 8 1.04 -0.42 -22.38
N GLY A 9 -0.10 0.25 -22.51
CA GLY A 9 -1.44 -0.35 -22.46
C GLY A 9 -1.85 -0.93 -21.11
N GLU A 10 -1.11 -0.64 -20.02
CA GLU A 10 -1.45 -1.18 -18.69
C GLU A 10 -2.70 -0.51 -18.13
N ASP A 11 -3.60 -1.30 -17.55
CA ASP A 11 -4.83 -0.83 -16.91
C ASP A 11 -4.49 -0.06 -15.62
N LEU A 12 -4.81 1.23 -15.61
CA LEU A 12 -4.60 2.14 -14.49
C LEU A 12 -5.71 2.01 -13.43
N GLN A 13 -6.77 1.27 -13.73
CA GLN A 13 -7.95 1.06 -12.88
C GLN A 13 -8.02 -0.42 -12.47
N ARG A 14 -7.03 -0.86 -11.70
CA ARG A 14 -7.03 -2.22 -11.13
C ARG A 14 -8.29 -2.42 -10.27
N GLU A 15 -8.98 -3.54 -10.50
CA GLU A 15 -10.35 -3.82 -10.03
C GLU A 15 -10.61 -3.45 -8.56
N VAL A 16 -11.83 -3.03 -8.22
CA VAL A 16 -12.21 -2.50 -6.88
C VAL A 16 -11.78 -3.42 -5.71
N GLY A 17 -11.77 -4.75 -5.90
CA GLY A 17 -11.30 -5.72 -4.90
C GLY A 17 -9.80 -5.60 -4.56
N PHE A 18 -8.97 -5.08 -5.47
CA PHE A 18 -7.55 -4.84 -5.22
C PHE A 18 -7.32 -3.75 -4.16
N TYR A 19 -8.21 -2.77 -4.06
CA TYR A 19 -8.11 -1.70 -3.05
C TYR A 19 -8.56 -2.15 -1.66
N TYR A 20 -9.37 -3.21 -1.54
CA TYR A 20 -9.71 -3.82 -0.26
C TYR A 20 -8.46 -4.39 0.44
N GLY A 21 -7.53 -4.96 -0.32
CA GLY A 21 -6.26 -5.42 0.23
C GLY A 21 -5.36 -4.29 0.74
N ALA A 22 -5.31 -3.17 0.03
CA ALA A 22 -4.61 -1.96 0.50
C ALA A 22 -5.26 -1.39 1.78
N MET A 23 -6.58 -1.52 1.94
CA MET A 23 -7.26 -1.14 3.18
C MET A 23 -6.83 -2.05 4.36
N MET A 24 -6.73 -3.36 4.14
CA MET A 24 -6.28 -4.32 5.17
C MET A 24 -4.83 -4.03 5.63
N ILE A 25 -3.92 -3.68 4.72
CA ILE A 25 -2.56 -3.26 5.09
C ILE A 25 -2.57 -1.98 5.94
N SER A 26 -3.45 -1.04 5.63
CA SER A 26 -3.59 0.21 6.40
C SER A 26 -3.99 -0.09 7.85
N HIS A 27 -4.94 -1.00 8.05
CA HIS A 27 -5.34 -1.46 9.38
C HIS A 27 -4.21 -2.16 10.12
N ALA A 28 -3.53 -3.11 9.47
CA ALA A 28 -2.40 -3.81 10.08
C ALA A 28 -1.28 -2.82 10.51
N THR A 29 -0.97 -1.85 9.66
CA THR A 29 0.03 -0.81 9.95
C THR A 29 -0.40 0.07 11.12
N THR A 30 -1.67 0.48 11.16
CA THR A 30 -2.21 1.30 12.25
C THR A 30 -2.18 0.55 13.57
N THR A 31 -2.55 -0.73 13.59
CA THR A 31 -2.48 -1.59 14.79
C THR A 31 -1.05 -1.74 15.29
N LEU A 32 -0.07 -1.95 14.40
CA LEU A 32 1.34 -2.01 14.79
C LEU A 32 1.83 -0.72 15.44
N ILE A 33 1.50 0.43 14.84
CA ILE A 33 1.84 1.75 15.40
C ILE A 33 1.17 1.94 16.76
N ALA A 34 -0.11 1.59 16.88
CA ALA A 34 -0.86 1.68 18.13
C ALA A 34 -0.22 0.87 19.26
N VAL A 35 0.22 -0.36 18.97
CA VAL A 35 0.92 -1.21 19.94
C VAL A 35 2.25 -0.57 20.35
N ILE A 36 3.05 -0.07 19.41
CA ILE A 36 4.33 0.58 19.72
C ILE A 36 4.13 1.81 20.62
N VAL A 37 3.15 2.66 20.29
CA VAL A 37 2.83 3.85 21.09
C VAL A 37 2.36 3.45 22.48
N HIS A 38 1.47 2.47 22.58
CA HIS A 38 0.97 1.97 23.86
C HIS A 38 2.11 1.48 24.76
N PHE A 39 3.01 0.65 24.23
CA PHE A 39 4.18 0.16 24.99
C PHE A 39 5.13 1.29 25.40
N THR A 40 5.32 2.28 24.52
CA THR A 40 6.16 3.45 24.82
C THR A 40 5.56 4.24 25.98
N VAL A 41 4.27 4.60 25.91
CA VAL A 41 3.60 5.35 26.98
C VAL A 41 3.54 4.53 28.26
N PHE A 42 3.27 3.23 28.15
CA PHE A 42 3.26 2.31 29.28
C PHE A 42 4.60 2.30 30.03
N HIS A 43 5.72 2.35 29.32
CA HIS A 43 7.04 2.39 29.93
C HIS A 43 7.29 3.67 30.76
N PHE A 44 6.75 4.83 30.32
CA PHE A 44 6.97 6.11 31.00
C PHE A 44 5.92 6.44 32.07
N TYR A 45 4.65 6.10 31.83
CA TYR A 45 3.50 6.51 32.65
C TYR A 45 2.76 5.33 33.31
N GLY A 46 3.19 4.08 33.07
CA GLY A 46 2.53 2.89 33.61
C GLY A 46 1.14 2.65 33.00
N TRP A 47 0.22 2.12 33.81
CA TRP A 47 -1.17 1.76 33.41
C TRP A 47 -2.14 2.95 33.36
N GLU A 48 -1.63 4.18 33.42
CA GLU A 48 -2.44 5.41 33.36
C GLU A 48 -3.19 5.52 32.02
N ILE A 49 -4.52 5.56 32.06
CA ILE A 49 -5.38 5.54 30.87
C ILE A 49 -5.31 6.86 30.11
N ALA A 50 -5.34 7.99 30.82
CA ALA A 50 -5.36 9.33 30.23
C ALA A 50 -4.18 9.62 29.28
N PRO A 51 -2.90 9.44 29.69
CA PRO A 51 -1.76 9.69 28.80
C PRO A 51 -1.73 8.73 27.61
N ASN A 52 -2.18 7.48 27.81
CA ASN A 52 -2.26 6.48 26.75
C ASN A 52 -3.25 6.90 25.66
N LEU A 53 -4.45 7.31 26.07
CA LEU A 53 -5.50 7.74 25.16
C LEU A 53 -5.10 9.00 24.38
N ILE A 54 -4.53 10.00 25.06
CA ILE A 54 -4.10 11.26 24.45
C ILE A 54 -2.98 11.01 23.45
N ALA A 55 -1.97 10.23 23.81
CA ALA A 55 -0.85 9.90 22.94
C ALA A 55 -1.29 9.10 21.72
N LEU A 56 -2.19 8.12 21.89
CA LEU A 56 -2.70 7.33 20.79
C LEU A 56 -3.49 8.19 19.79
N LEU A 57 -4.35 9.09 20.28
CA LEU A 57 -5.10 10.01 19.42
C LEU A 57 -4.20 11.00 18.69
N THR A 58 -3.22 11.61 19.37
CA THR A 58 -2.29 12.54 18.71
C THR A 58 -1.45 11.83 17.66
N VAL A 59 -0.90 10.65 17.95
CA VAL A 59 -0.11 9.89 16.97
C VAL A 59 -0.97 9.48 15.78
N LEU A 60 -2.20 8.99 15.99
CA LEU A 60 -3.06 8.62 14.86
C LEU A 60 -3.37 9.81 13.96
N VAL A 61 -3.70 10.97 14.52
CA VAL A 61 -4.03 12.17 13.72
C VAL A 61 -2.81 12.66 12.94
N VAL A 62 -1.63 12.68 13.55
CA VAL A 62 -0.40 13.14 12.90
C VAL A 62 0.08 12.15 11.84
N LEU A 63 -0.02 10.85 12.09
CA LEU A 63 0.43 9.80 11.16
C LEU A 63 -0.65 9.41 10.13
N MET A 64 -1.89 9.86 10.25
CA MET A 64 -2.97 9.56 9.30
C MET A 64 -2.56 9.76 7.83
N PRO A 65 -1.98 10.91 7.41
CA PRO A 65 -1.58 11.10 6.02
C PRO A 65 -0.41 10.18 5.60
N VAL A 66 0.46 9.82 6.55
CA VAL A 66 1.61 8.94 6.30
C VAL A 66 1.14 7.51 6.08
N ILE A 67 0.29 6.98 6.96
CA ILE A 67 -0.24 5.62 6.89
C ILE A 67 -1.00 5.40 5.56
N PHE A 68 -1.80 6.37 5.15
CA PHE A 68 -2.53 6.29 3.88
C PHE A 68 -1.61 6.23 2.65
N ARG A 69 -0.50 6.98 2.66
CA ARG A 69 0.48 6.93 1.56
C ARG A 69 1.30 5.65 1.58
N THR A 70 1.86 5.27 2.74
CA THR A 70 2.74 4.11 2.85
C THR A 70 2.01 2.81 2.56
N SER A 71 0.77 2.67 3.03
CA SER A 71 -0.03 1.47 2.77
C SER A 71 -0.27 1.23 1.27
N ARG A 72 -0.60 2.28 0.52
CA ARG A 72 -0.77 2.20 -0.95
C ARG A 72 0.55 1.84 -1.64
N ALA A 73 1.66 2.41 -1.18
CA ALA A 73 2.98 2.10 -1.72
C ALA A 73 3.40 0.65 -1.46
N ILE A 74 3.21 0.15 -0.23
CA ILE A 74 3.52 -1.23 0.17
C ILE A 74 2.69 -2.23 -0.63
N TRP A 75 1.38 -2.00 -0.74
CA TRP A 75 0.48 -2.87 -1.50
C TRP A 75 0.88 -2.96 -2.97
N ILE A 76 1.18 -1.83 -3.62
CA ILE A 76 1.65 -1.83 -5.02
C ILE A 76 2.99 -2.57 -5.14
N ASN A 77 3.95 -2.34 -4.24
CA ASN A 77 5.25 -3.03 -4.29
C ASN A 77 5.14 -4.55 -4.07
N MET A 78 4.18 -5.02 -3.28
CA MET A 78 3.95 -6.45 -3.09
C MET A 78 3.42 -7.14 -4.35
N PHE A 79 2.54 -6.47 -5.12
CA PHE A 79 1.88 -7.05 -6.29
C PHE A 79 2.49 -6.66 -7.63
N SER A 80 3.26 -5.59 -7.66
CA SER A 80 3.98 -5.08 -8.82
C SER A 80 5.44 -4.97 -8.42
N LYS A 81 6.17 -6.06 -8.63
CA LYS A 81 7.63 -6.03 -8.52
C LYS A 81 8.17 -5.21 -9.69
N TYR A 82 9.02 -4.26 -9.38
CA TYR A 82 9.68 -3.44 -10.39
C TYR A 82 10.54 -4.34 -11.29
N ASP A 83 10.16 -4.44 -12.57
CA ASP A 83 10.92 -5.12 -13.60
C ASP A 83 11.49 -4.08 -14.58
N PRO A 84 12.82 -3.85 -14.60
CA PRO A 84 13.45 -2.91 -15.52
C PRO A 84 13.30 -3.31 -16.99
N LYS A 85 12.96 -4.57 -17.28
CA LYS A 85 12.67 -5.08 -18.63
C LYS A 85 11.18 -5.23 -18.91
N ALA A 86 10.31 -4.64 -18.08
CA ALA A 86 8.86 -4.77 -18.23
C ALA A 86 8.34 -4.39 -19.63
N ILE A 87 8.98 -3.41 -20.28
CA ILE A 87 8.62 -2.97 -21.64
C ILE A 87 9.05 -4.01 -22.68
N GLU A 88 10.28 -4.51 -22.61
CA GLU A 88 10.81 -5.54 -23.51
C GLU A 88 10.01 -6.85 -23.37
N ASN A 89 9.75 -7.30 -22.14
CA ASN A 89 8.92 -8.47 -21.84
C ASN A 89 7.48 -8.32 -22.34
N LYS A 90 6.91 -7.10 -22.33
CA LYS A 90 5.57 -6.85 -22.90
C LYS A 90 5.57 -6.95 -24.43
N ILE A 91 6.60 -6.41 -25.08
CA ILE A 91 6.76 -6.47 -26.54
C ILE A 91 6.93 -7.93 -26.97
N ASP A 92 7.78 -8.70 -26.29
CA ASP A 92 8.00 -10.12 -26.57
C ASP A 92 6.73 -10.95 -26.40
N ARG A 93 5.96 -10.74 -25.32
CA ARG A 93 4.66 -11.41 -25.14
C ARG A 93 3.63 -11.03 -26.21
N SER A 94 3.69 -9.80 -26.74
CA SER A 94 2.80 -9.38 -27.82
C SER A 94 3.18 -10.02 -29.16
N ASN A 95 4.47 -10.11 -29.48
CA ASN A 95 4.99 -10.77 -30.68
C ASN A 95 4.72 -12.28 -30.64
N ALA A 96 4.99 -12.95 -29.51
CA ALA A 96 4.71 -14.37 -29.34
C ALA A 96 3.21 -14.73 -29.52
N LYS A 97 2.30 -13.80 -29.20
CA LYS A 97 0.85 -13.99 -29.39
C LYS A 97 0.41 -13.74 -30.84
N GLY A 98 1.12 -12.87 -31.56
CA GLY A 98 0.92 -12.63 -32.99
C GLY A 98 1.37 -13.82 -33.85
N ASP A 99 2.46 -14.48 -33.46
CA ASP A 99 3.00 -15.63 -34.19
C ASP A 99 2.19 -16.94 -34.01
N TYR A 100 1.38 -17.08 -32.95
CA TYR A 100 0.50 -18.25 -32.76
C TYR A 100 -0.71 -18.26 -33.71
N HIS A 101 -1.10 -17.09 -34.22
CA HIS A 101 -2.26 -16.94 -35.11
C HIS A 101 -1.88 -16.91 -36.60
N ARG A 102 -0.63 -17.26 -36.94
CA ARG A 102 -0.14 -17.45 -38.30
C ARG A 102 0.12 -18.93 -38.57
#